data_AF-A0A5K1HCL8-F1
#
_entry.id   AF-A0A5K1HCL8-F1
#
_cell.length_a   1.000
_cell.length_b   1.000
_cell.length_c   1.000
_cell.angle_alpha   90.00
_cell.angle_beta   90.00
_cell.angle_gamma   90.00
#
_symmetry.space_group_name_H-M   'P 1'
#
loop_
_entity.id
_entity.type
_entity.pdbx_description
1 polymer ?
#
loop_
_entity_poly.entity_id
_entity_poly.type
_entity_poly.pdbx_seq_one_letter_code
_entity_poly.pdbx_strand_id
1 'polypeptide(L)'
;MNKVIRNYHGHLSGVYCLKIHDGLNVLVSGGRDSAARVWDIRVRKQVHALVGHSHTVGSIVTQNSEPHVITGSYDSFIKMWDVGTGRCINTLTNHKKSIRAMVEHPT
;
A
#
# COMPACT_ATOMS: atom_id res chain seq x y z
N MET A 1 -16.19 -25.63 -5.02
CA MET A 1 -15.36 -25.13 -6.13
C MET A 1 -14.70 -23.83 -5.70
N ASN A 2 -13.36 -23.78 -5.59
CA ASN A 2 -12.64 -22.53 -5.36
C ASN A 2 -12.52 -21.78 -6.69
N LYS A 3 -13.49 -20.92 -6.99
CA LYS A 3 -13.48 -20.08 -8.20
C LYS A 3 -12.81 -18.76 -7.88
N VAL A 4 -11.77 -18.41 -8.65
CA VAL A 4 -11.19 -17.06 -8.62
C VAL A 4 -12.28 -16.07 -9.03
N ILE A 5 -12.58 -15.12 -8.14
CA ILE A 5 -13.64 -14.13 -8.39
C ILE A 5 -13.08 -12.98 -9.24
N ARG A 6 -11.83 -12.54 -8.99
CA ARG A 6 -11.20 -11.39 -9.65
C ARG A 6 -9.67 -11.52 -9.67
N ASN A 7 -9.05 -10.91 -10.68
CA ASN A 7 -7.61 -10.69 -10.76
C ASN A 7 -7.33 -9.19 -10.94
N TYR A 8 -6.33 -8.67 -10.24
CA TYR A 8 -5.83 -7.31 -10.43
C TYR A 8 -4.41 -7.40 -11.02
N HIS A 9 -4.19 -6.78 -12.18
CA HIS A 9 -2.91 -6.79 -12.87
C HIS A 9 -2.29 -5.39 -12.85
N GLY A 10 -1.00 -5.30 -12.56
CA GLY A 10 -0.28 -4.03 -12.64
C GLY A 10 1.09 -4.03 -11.96
N HIS A 11 1.30 -4.85 -10.92
CA HIS A 11 2.64 -5.05 -10.36
C HIS A 11 3.58 -5.69 -11.39
N LEU A 12 4.81 -5.18 -11.46
CA LEU A 12 5.84 -5.67 -12.39
C LEU A 12 6.70 -6.78 -11.77
N SER A 13 6.46 -7.13 -10.51
CA SER A 13 7.13 -8.19 -9.77
C SER A 13 6.20 -8.75 -8.68
N GLY A 14 6.72 -9.61 -7.81
CA GLY A 14 5.95 -10.23 -6.73
C GLY A 14 5.22 -9.21 -5.85
N VAL A 15 3.99 -9.55 -5.46
CA VAL A 15 3.18 -8.82 -4.48
C VAL A 15 3.45 -9.41 -3.09
N TYR A 16 3.80 -8.57 -2.12
CA TYR A 16 4.29 -9.01 -0.80
C TYR A 16 3.30 -8.71 0.33
N CYS A 17 2.46 -7.70 0.17
CA CYS A 17 1.51 -7.31 1.19
C CYS A 17 0.25 -6.73 0.56
N LEU A 18 -0.86 -6.80 1.32
CA LEU A 18 -2.15 -6.26 0.94
C LEU A 18 -2.91 -5.74 2.16
N LYS A 19 -3.69 -4.69 1.99
CA LYS A 19 -4.63 -4.17 2.98
C LYS A 19 -5.89 -3.63 2.31
N ILE A 20 -7.03 -3.75 3.00
CA ILE A 20 -8.27 -3.11 2.60
C ILE A 20 -8.45 -1.87 3.47
N HIS A 21 -8.85 -0.76 2.87
CA HIS A 21 -9.33 0.41 3.57
C HIS A 21 -10.86 0.41 3.49
N ASP A 22 -11.51 -0.05 4.56
CA ASP A 22 -12.96 -0.34 4.54
C ASP A 22 -13.78 0.93 4.29
N GLY A 23 -13.40 2.07 4.90
CA GLY A 23 -14.09 3.35 4.71
C GLY A 23 -14.10 3.87 3.26
N LEU A 24 -13.12 3.48 2.44
CA LEU A 24 -12.96 3.98 1.07
C LEU A 24 -13.27 2.92 0.00
N ASN A 25 -13.53 1.67 0.38
CA ASN A 25 -13.68 0.53 -0.54
C ASN A 25 -12.49 0.39 -1.52
N VAL A 26 -11.27 0.60 -1.02
CA VAL A 26 -10.05 0.39 -1.80
C VAL A 26 -9.23 -0.76 -1.25
N LEU A 27 -8.64 -1.54 -2.15
CA LEU A 27 -7.58 -2.49 -1.86
C LEU A 27 -6.25 -1.79 -2.13
N VAL A 28 -5.27 -1.99 -1.27
CA VAL A 28 -3.90 -1.54 -1.47
C VAL A 28 -3.00 -2.77 -1.51
N SER A 29 -2.11 -2.83 -2.49
CA SER A 29 -1.10 -3.89 -2.62
C SER A 29 0.30 -3.30 -2.69
N GLY A 30 1.27 -3.93 -2.03
CA GLY A 30 2.69 -3.55 -2.06
C GLY A 30 3.52 -4.62 -2.75
N GLY A 31 4.49 -4.21 -3.57
CA GLY A 31 5.26 -5.14 -4.40
C GLY A 31 6.77 -4.94 -4.36
N ARG A 32 7.47 -5.93 -4.92
CA ARG A 32 8.93 -5.91 -5.15
C ARG A 32 9.36 -4.94 -6.26
N ASP A 33 8.40 -4.44 -7.03
CA ASP A 33 8.62 -3.36 -8.00
C ASP A 33 8.68 -1.96 -7.35
N SER A 34 8.88 -1.91 -6.03
CA SER A 34 9.04 -0.69 -5.22
C SER A 34 7.85 0.28 -5.25
N ALA A 35 6.68 -0.21 -5.67
CA ALA A 35 5.45 0.56 -5.68
C ALA A 35 4.40 -0.11 -4.78
N ALA A 36 3.56 0.73 -4.16
CA ALA A 36 2.24 0.29 -3.75
C ALA A 36 1.21 0.72 -4.80
N ARG A 37 0.09 0.02 -4.90
CA ARG A 37 -1.00 0.33 -5.83
C ARG A 37 -2.31 0.36 -5.07
N VAL A 38 -3.12 1.36 -5.37
CA VAL A 38 -4.49 1.52 -4.84
C VAL A 38 -5.46 1.11 -5.93
N TRP A 39 -6.39 0.23 -5.57
CA TRP A 39 -7.40 -0.34 -6.45
C TRP A 39 -8.78 0.02 -5.91
N ASP A 40 -9.60 0.69 -6.71
CA ASP A 40 -11.02 0.85 -6.36
C ASP A 40 -11.73 -0.48 -6.64
N ILE A 41 -12.28 -1.07 -5.57
CA ILE A 41 -12.90 -2.39 -5.59
C ILE A 41 -14.23 -2.37 -6.36
N ARG A 42 -14.93 -1.24 -6.37
CA ARG A 42 -16.25 -1.08 -6.99
C ARG A 42 -16.12 -1.05 -8.50
N VAL A 43 -15.21 -0.21 -9.01
CA VAL A 43 -15.00 -0.04 -10.46
C VAL A 43 -13.92 -0.96 -11.02
N ARG A 44 -13.21 -1.71 -10.15
CA ARG A 44 -12.22 -2.74 -10.51
C ARG A 44 -11.04 -2.19 -11.31
N LYS A 45 -10.56 -1.01 -10.94
CA LYS A 45 -9.44 -0.34 -11.63
C LYS A 45 -8.39 0.11 -10.62
N GLN A 46 -7.14 0.13 -11.08
CA GLN A 46 -6.09 0.87 -10.39
C GLN A 46 -6.47 2.36 -10.44
N VAL A 47 -6.50 3.01 -9.28
CA VAL A 47 -6.71 4.47 -9.20
C VAL A 47 -5.39 5.20 -9.03
N HIS A 48 -4.45 4.63 -8.27
CA HIS A 48 -3.13 5.24 -8.03
C HIS A 48 -2.01 4.22 -8.00
N ALA A 49 -0.84 4.63 -8.49
CA ALA A 49 0.44 3.98 -8.22
C ALA A 49 1.25 4.88 -7.28
N LEU A 50 1.50 4.37 -6.07
CA LEU A 50 2.26 5.05 -5.02
C LEU A 50 3.75 4.75 -5.22
N VAL A 51 4.37 5.53 -6.11
CA VAL A 51 5.78 5.39 -6.50
C VAL A 51 6.62 6.36 -5.67
N GLY A 52 7.70 5.87 -5.08
CA GLY A 52 8.63 6.68 -4.31
C GLY A 52 9.51 5.91 -3.33
N HIS A 53 9.20 4.63 -3.08
CA HIS A 53 10.15 3.72 -2.46
C HIS A 53 11.21 3.28 -3.46
N SER A 54 12.43 3.02 -2.98
CA SER A 54 13.55 2.53 -3.80
C SER A 54 13.77 1.02 -3.68
N HIS A 55 12.95 0.35 -2.87
CA HIS A 55 12.96 -1.10 -2.69
C HIS A 55 11.54 -1.61 -2.41
N THR A 56 11.38 -2.94 -2.38
CA THR A 56 10.15 -3.67 -2.02
C THR A 56 9.33 -2.99 -0.94
N VAL A 57 8.06 -2.72 -1.25
CA VAL A 57 7.05 -2.37 -0.26
C VAL A 57 6.63 -3.66 0.46
N GLY A 58 7.12 -3.83 1.68
CA GLY A 58 6.97 -5.07 2.45
C GLY A 58 5.82 -5.04 3.46
N SER A 59 5.30 -3.85 3.79
CA SER A 59 4.23 -3.69 4.79
C SER A 59 3.32 -2.53 4.42
N ILE A 60 2.03 -2.67 4.71
CA ILE A 60 1.02 -1.63 4.52
C ILE A 60 0.11 -1.61 5.75
N VAL A 61 -0.24 -0.40 6.20
CA VAL A 61 -1.37 -0.16 7.10
C VAL A 61 -2.25 0.95 6.50
N THR A 62 -3.53 0.91 6.82
CA THR A 62 -4.51 1.95 6.48
C THR A 62 -4.83 2.71 7.77
N GLN A 63 -5.17 3.98 7.66
CA GLN A 63 -5.66 4.75 8.80
C GLN A 63 -7.15 4.97 8.60
N ASN A 64 -8.05 4.20 9.23
CA ASN A 64 -9.47 4.28 8.84
C ASN A 64 -10.15 5.62 9.13
N SER A 65 -9.60 6.43 10.03
CA SER A 65 -10.13 7.76 10.37
C SER A 65 -9.90 8.81 9.26
N GLU A 66 -8.93 8.59 8.38
CA GLU A 66 -8.51 9.54 7.36
C GLU A 66 -8.28 8.83 6.02
N PRO A 67 -8.30 9.48 4.86
CA PRO A 67 -8.06 8.81 3.59
C PRO A 67 -6.56 8.55 3.36
N HIS A 68 -5.89 7.89 4.30
CA HIS A 68 -4.44 7.67 4.27
C HIS A 68 -4.04 6.20 4.21
N VAL A 69 -2.94 5.98 3.51
CA VAL A 69 -2.23 4.70 3.46
C VAL A 69 -0.80 4.94 3.93
N ILE A 70 -0.30 4.04 4.75
CA ILE A 70 1.08 4.07 5.23
C ILE A 70 1.79 2.82 4.72
N THR A 71 2.90 3.01 4.01
CA THR A 71 3.72 1.95 3.42
C THR A 71 5.07 1.88 4.12
N GLY A 72 5.51 0.66 4.42
CA GLY A 72 6.82 0.36 4.97
C GLY A 72 7.62 -0.44 3.94
N SER A 73 8.85 -0.01 3.70
CA SER A 73 9.69 -0.57 2.64
C SER A 73 11.01 -1.10 3.17
N TYR A 74 11.61 -1.97 2.38
CA TYR A 74 12.94 -2.50 2.62
C TYR A 74 14.04 -1.47 2.42
N ASP A 75 13.71 -0.29 1.86
CA ASP A 75 14.57 0.90 1.81
C ASP A 75 14.73 1.62 3.17
N SER A 76 14.12 1.09 4.23
CA SER A 76 14.15 1.62 5.61
C SER A 76 13.29 2.87 5.84
N PHE A 77 12.46 3.27 4.88
CA PHE A 77 11.53 4.38 5.03
C PHE A 77 10.10 3.88 5.25
N ILE A 78 9.35 4.69 6.00
CA ILE A 78 7.89 4.62 6.06
C ILE A 78 7.36 5.85 5.35
N LYS A 79 6.41 5.67 4.42
CA LYS A 79 5.78 6.76 3.68
C LYS A 79 4.29 6.77 3.93
N MET A 80 3.74 7.96 4.10
CA MET A 80 2.30 8.18 4.20
C MET A 80 1.80 8.83 2.91
N TRP A 81 0.66 8.37 2.44
CA TRP A 81 0.09 8.74 1.15
C TRP A 81 -1.36 9.16 1.34
N ASP A 82 -1.74 10.22 0.65
CA ASP A 82 -3.14 10.59 0.48
C ASP A 82 -3.76 9.69 -0.61
N VAL A 83 -4.83 8.98 -0.27
CA VAL A 83 -5.48 8.00 -1.15
C VAL A 83 -6.23 8.69 -2.29
N GLY A 84 -6.75 9.90 -2.08
CA GLY A 84 -7.50 10.63 -3.10
C GLY A 84 -6.62 11.11 -4.25
N THR A 85 -5.41 11.56 -3.94
CA THR A 85 -4.47 12.20 -4.86
C THR A 85 -3.31 11.29 -5.26
N GLY A 86 -3.06 10.21 -4.51
CA GLY A 86 -1.90 9.34 -4.71
C GLY A 86 -0.55 9.96 -4.31
N ARG A 87 -0.57 11.14 -3.68
CA ARG A 87 0.65 11.88 -3.33
C ARG A 87 1.23 11.41 -2.00
N CYS A 88 2.57 11.35 -1.93
CA CYS A 88 3.26 11.17 -0.65
C CYS A 88 3.16 12.46 0.15
N ILE A 89 2.55 12.38 1.34
CA ILE A 89 2.35 13.53 2.23
C ILE A 89 3.36 13.57 3.38
N ASN A 90 3.97 12.44 3.71
CA ASN A 90 5.03 12.39 4.72
C ASN A 90 5.99 11.22 4.48
N THR A 91 7.25 11.40 4.89
CA THR A 91 8.26 10.33 4.93
C THR A 91 8.90 10.32 6.32
N LEU A 92 8.74 9.21 7.03
CA LEU A 92 9.36 8.96 8.32
C LEU A 92 10.72 8.32 8.09
N THR A 93 11.76 9.05 8.48
CA THR A 93 13.17 8.68 8.32
C THR A 93 13.73 8.44 9.71
N ASN A 94 14.21 7.24 10.03
CA ASN A 94 15.01 6.95 11.25
C ASN A 94 15.39 5.47 11.36
N HIS A 95 14.57 4.58 10.78
CA HIS A 95 14.95 3.17 10.70
C HIS A 95 16.21 3.02 9.84
N LYS A 96 17.19 2.26 10.34
CA LYS A 96 18.47 1.99 9.66
C LYS A 96 18.45 0.70 8.84
N LYS A 97 17.33 -0.03 8.87
CA LYS A 97 17.12 -1.32 8.22
C LYS A 97 15.68 -1.42 7.73
N SER A 98 15.45 -2.42 6.89
CA SER A 98 14.16 -2.72 6.25
C SER A 98 12.98 -2.74 7.22
N ILE A 99 11.89 -2.08 6.82
CA ILE A 99 10.60 -2.18 7.49
C ILE A 99 9.94 -3.48 7.06
N ARG A 100 9.80 -4.42 8.00
CA ARG A 100 9.28 -5.77 7.70
C ARG A 100 7.79 -5.92 7.99
N ALA A 101 7.30 -5.23 9.02
CA ALA A 101 5.92 -5.28 9.45
C ALA A 101 5.54 -3.96 10.11
N MET A 102 4.27 -3.61 10.00
CA MET A 102 3.64 -2.48 10.67
C MET A 102 2.23 -2.92 11.06
N VAL A 103 1.71 -2.33 12.13
CA VAL A 103 0.34 -2.58 12.57
C VAL A 103 -0.27 -1.24 12.98
N GLU A 104 -1.55 -1.05 12.66
CA GLU A 104 -2.35 0.06 13.16
C GLU A 104 -2.75 -0.25 14.61
N HIS A 105 -2.61 0.71 15.51
CA HIS A 105 -3.10 0.55 16.87
C HIS A 105 -4.64 0.56 16.84
N PRO A 106 -5.33 -0.45 17.40
CA PRO A 106 -6.80 -0.43 17.52
C PRO A 106 -7.20 0.65 18.52
N THR A 107 -7.92 1.67 18.08
CA THR A 107 -8.54 2.67 18.96
C THR A 107 -9.95 2.28 19.34
#